data_AF-A0A942NNX9-F1
#
_entry.id   AF-A0A942NNX9-F1
#
_cell.length_a   1.000
_cell.length_b   1.000
_cell.length_c   1.000
_cell.angle_alpha   90.00
_cell.angle_beta   90.00
_cell.angle_gamma   90.00
#
_symmetry.space_group_name_H-M   'P 1'
#
loop_
_entity.id
_entity.type
_entity.pdbx_description
1 polymer ?
#
loop_
_entity_poly.entity_id
_entity_poly.type
_entity_poly.pdbx_seq_one_letter_code
_entity_poly.pdbx_strand_id
1 'polypeptide(L)'
;MSKISAIICAYNEEKTIKEVVTAVCDYFFDEVIVVNDGSTDGTAKILGELLNFSSLKYIALPENKGKGYAMATGVENSTGEIIVFIDADLSNLKEEHFEQLISPIFNNEADMVLGQATEPLINYKINPFKSFTGERALLKKDVLSILQDMKASKFGVETLINLYYMAHEKKLNM
;
A
#
# COMPACT_ATOMS: atom_id res chain seq x y z
N MET A 1 1.15 0.31 -21.60
CA MET A 1 0.38 0.53 -20.35
C MET A 1 1.37 0.76 -19.24
N SER A 2 1.06 1.64 -18.30
CA SER A 2 1.92 1.85 -17.14
C SER A 2 1.84 0.64 -16.22
N LYS A 3 3.02 0.15 -15.80
CA LYS A 3 3.15 -1.03 -14.94
C LYS A 3 2.70 -0.68 -13.51
N ILE A 4 1.96 -1.58 -12.87
CA ILE A 4 1.38 -1.37 -11.54
C ILE A 4 2.05 -2.31 -10.53
N SER A 5 2.48 -1.74 -9.40
CA SER A 5 3.04 -2.47 -8.28
C SER A 5 2.13 -2.40 -7.06
N ALA A 6 1.66 -3.55 -6.57
CA ALA A 6 1.09 -3.62 -5.23
C ALA A 6 2.23 -3.76 -4.20
N ILE A 7 2.13 -3.02 -3.10
CA ILE A 7 3.02 -3.13 -1.95
C ILE A 7 2.17 -3.41 -0.72
N ILE A 8 2.42 -4.57 -0.11
CA ILE A 8 1.77 -5.02 1.12
C ILE A 8 2.82 -5.02 2.24
N CYS A 9 2.57 -4.28 3.31
CA CYS A 9 3.43 -4.26 4.48
C CYS A 9 2.79 -5.12 5.58
N ALA A 10 3.51 -6.12 6.08
CA ALA A 10 2.99 -7.06 7.06
C ALA A 10 3.84 -7.08 8.34
N TYR A 11 3.19 -6.98 9.50
CA TYR A 11 3.81 -7.23 10.80
C TYR A 11 2.81 -7.93 11.72
N ASN A 12 3.03 -9.21 11.99
CA ASN A 12 2.16 -10.06 12.78
C ASN A 12 0.71 -10.17 12.25
N GLU A 13 0.57 -10.52 10.97
CA GLU A 13 -0.69 -10.58 10.22
C GLU A 13 -1.07 -12.00 9.80
N GLU A 14 -0.72 -13.02 10.61
CA GLU A 14 -0.93 -14.43 10.25
C GLU A 14 -2.39 -14.80 9.95
N LYS A 15 -3.35 -13.99 10.42
CA LYS A 15 -4.79 -14.24 10.27
C LYS A 15 -5.35 -13.79 8.92
N THR A 16 -4.74 -12.78 8.31
CA THR A 16 -5.29 -12.04 7.17
C THR A 16 -4.37 -12.08 5.96
N ILE A 17 -3.04 -12.19 6.17
CA ILE A 17 -2.03 -12.06 5.11
C ILE A 17 -2.27 -13.02 3.94
N LYS A 18 -2.77 -14.23 4.21
CA LYS A 18 -3.08 -15.21 3.16
C LYS A 18 -4.16 -14.71 2.22
N GLU A 19 -5.27 -14.21 2.77
CA GLU A 19 -6.41 -13.72 2.01
C GLU A 19 -6.00 -12.50 1.19
N VAL A 20 -5.32 -11.53 1.83
CA VAL A 20 -4.89 -10.29 1.18
C VAL A 20 -3.94 -10.58 0.01
N VAL A 21 -2.88 -11.36 0.24
CA VAL A 21 -1.89 -11.66 -0.81
C VAL A 21 -2.51 -12.44 -1.96
N THR A 22 -3.37 -13.43 -1.65
CA THR A 22 -4.07 -14.21 -2.69
C THR A 22 -4.95 -13.31 -3.54
N ALA A 23 -5.79 -12.50 -2.89
CA ALA A 23 -6.66 -11.55 -3.57
C ALA A 23 -5.83 -10.66 -4.50
N VAL A 24 -4.81 -9.98 -3.98
CA VAL A 24 -3.98 -9.05 -4.76
C VAL A 24 -3.24 -9.75 -5.91
N CYS A 25 -2.74 -10.98 -5.72
CA CYS A 25 -2.06 -11.72 -6.80
C CYS A 25 -3.00 -12.21 -7.91
N ASP A 26 -4.28 -12.44 -7.60
CA ASP A 26 -5.29 -12.88 -8.56
C ASP A 26 -5.82 -11.73 -9.45
N TYR A 27 -5.50 -10.48 -9.12
CA TYR A 27 -5.90 -9.29 -9.89
C TYR A 27 -4.83 -8.80 -10.87
N PHE A 28 -5.11 -7.69 -11.55
CA PHE A 28 -4.33 -7.13 -12.66
C PHE A 28 -3.00 -6.44 -12.25
N PHE A 29 -2.42 -6.78 -11.11
CA PHE A 29 -1.11 -6.24 -10.70
C PHE A 29 0.02 -6.95 -11.44
N ASP A 30 0.90 -6.17 -12.08
CA ASP A 30 2.07 -6.73 -12.77
C ASP A 30 3.13 -7.26 -11.78
N GLU A 31 3.13 -6.72 -10.57
CA GLU A 31 3.99 -7.18 -9.47
C GLU A 31 3.33 -6.93 -8.12
N VAL A 32 3.51 -7.87 -7.20
CA VAL A 32 3.04 -7.80 -5.82
C VAL A 32 4.24 -7.96 -4.91
N ILE A 33 4.53 -6.95 -4.10
CA ILE A 33 5.67 -6.94 -3.20
C ILE A 33 5.15 -6.99 -1.78
N VAL A 34 5.44 -8.09 -1.08
CA VAL A 34 5.16 -8.20 0.35
C VAL A 34 6.44 -7.93 1.12
N VAL A 35 6.41 -6.92 1.99
CA VAL A 35 7.48 -6.61 2.94
C VAL A 35 7.03 -7.04 4.32
N ASN A 36 7.59 -8.14 4.83
CA ASN A 36 7.41 -8.58 6.20
C ASN A 36 8.38 -7.82 7.11
N ASP A 37 7.83 -6.94 7.95
CA ASP A 37 8.56 -6.04 8.85
C ASP A 37 8.95 -6.72 10.17
N GLY A 38 9.63 -7.86 10.08
CA GLY A 38 10.14 -8.60 11.23
C GLY A 38 9.07 -9.26 12.09
N SER A 39 8.05 -9.87 11.48
CA SER A 39 6.99 -10.60 12.21
C SER A 39 7.55 -11.73 13.07
N THR A 40 6.92 -11.95 14.22
CA THR A 40 7.26 -12.98 15.22
C THR A 40 6.23 -14.13 15.29
N ASP A 41 5.14 -14.02 14.52
CA ASP A 41 4.06 -15.00 14.43
C ASP A 41 4.18 -15.88 13.16
N GLY A 42 3.09 -16.54 12.76
CA GLY A 42 3.01 -17.39 11.57
C GLY A 42 3.10 -16.66 10.21
N THR A 43 3.15 -15.33 10.17
CA THR A 43 3.12 -14.53 8.92
C THR A 43 4.19 -14.98 7.92
N ALA A 44 5.44 -15.13 8.38
CA ALA A 44 6.56 -15.50 7.52
C ALA A 44 6.39 -16.89 6.89
N LYS A 45 5.82 -17.84 7.66
CA LYS A 45 5.54 -19.19 7.18
C LYS A 45 4.49 -19.16 6.07
N ILE A 46 3.39 -18.44 6.30
CA ILE A 46 2.29 -18.31 5.34
C ILE A 46 2.78 -17.68 4.04
N LEU A 47 3.59 -16.61 4.12
CA LEU A 47 4.17 -15.98 2.92
C LEU A 47 5.08 -16.93 2.15
N GLY A 48 5.83 -17.80 2.84
CA GLY A 48 6.62 -18.85 2.21
C GLY A 48 5.78 -19.85 1.40
N GLU A 49 4.55 -20.15 1.87
CA GLU A 49 3.60 -21.05 1.18
C GLU A 49 2.99 -20.41 -0.08
N LEU A 50 3.04 -19.07 -0.21
CA LEU A 50 2.46 -18.31 -1.32
C LEU A 50 3.48 -17.96 -2.42
N LEU A 51 4.74 -18.35 -2.28
CA LEU A 51 5.79 -18.05 -3.28
C LEU A 51 5.58 -18.73 -4.64
N ASN A 52 4.53 -19.54 -4.80
CA ASN A 52 4.11 -20.11 -6.07
C ASN A 52 3.43 -19.09 -7.01
N PHE A 53 2.99 -17.94 -6.49
CA PHE A 53 2.51 -16.84 -7.33
C PHE A 53 3.67 -16.19 -8.08
N SER A 54 3.62 -16.20 -9.42
CA SER A 54 4.69 -15.68 -10.27
C SER A 54 4.89 -14.16 -10.18
N SER A 55 3.85 -13.42 -9.81
CA SER A 55 3.88 -11.97 -9.59
C SER A 55 4.35 -11.58 -8.18
N LEU A 56 4.45 -12.54 -7.25
CA LEU A 56 4.77 -12.28 -5.85
C LEU A 56 6.29 -12.19 -5.62
N LYS A 57 6.72 -11.08 -5.02
CA LYS A 57 8.06 -10.86 -4.48
C LYS A 57 7.97 -10.70 -2.96
N TYR A 58 8.66 -11.58 -2.24
CA TYR A 58 8.71 -11.56 -0.78
C TYR A 58 10.03 -10.95 -0.28
N ILE A 59 9.92 -9.98 0.64
CA ILE A 59 11.05 -9.34 1.32
C ILE A 59 10.84 -9.47 2.83
N ALA A 60 11.83 -10.04 3.53
CA ALA A 60 11.81 -10.14 4.99
C ALA A 60 12.83 -9.18 5.59
N LEU A 61 12.37 -8.31 6.50
CA LEU A 61 13.23 -7.48 7.33
C LEU A 61 13.66 -8.26 8.58
N PRO A 62 14.90 -8.08 9.06
CA PRO A 62 15.43 -8.85 10.19
C PRO A 62 14.79 -8.49 11.53
N GLU A 63 14.22 -7.29 11.64
CA GLU A 63 13.51 -6.78 12.82
C GLU A 63 12.48 -5.74 12.37
N ASN A 64 11.51 -5.43 13.24
CA ASN A 64 10.51 -4.40 12.96
C ASN A 64 11.16 -3.01 12.88
N LYS A 65 11.06 -2.38 11.71
CA LYS A 65 11.53 -1.01 11.42
C LYS A 65 10.38 0.00 11.32
N GLY A 66 9.14 -0.47 11.32
CA GLY A 66 7.92 0.32 11.22
C GLY A 66 7.40 0.44 9.79
N LYS A 67 6.09 0.72 9.68
CA LYS A 67 5.34 0.77 8.41
C LYS A 67 6.00 1.63 7.33
N GLY A 68 6.48 2.82 7.67
CA GLY A 68 7.16 3.71 6.72
C GLY A 68 8.44 3.12 6.12
N TYR A 69 9.22 2.40 6.92
CA TYR A 69 10.41 1.71 6.42
C TYR A 69 10.04 0.55 5.50
N ALA A 70 9.01 -0.24 5.87
CA ALA A 70 8.50 -1.33 5.05
C ALA A 70 7.94 -0.82 3.71
N MET A 71 7.13 0.23 3.72
CA MET A 71 6.57 0.87 2.52
C MET A 71 7.68 1.39 1.60
N ALA A 72 8.65 2.12 2.15
CA ALA A 72 9.78 2.63 1.38
C ALA A 72 10.62 1.49 0.79
N THR A 73 10.85 0.41 1.55
CA THR A 73 11.53 -0.79 1.05
C THR A 73 10.78 -1.42 -0.13
N GLY A 74 9.45 -1.47 -0.07
CA GLY A 74 8.61 -1.93 -1.16
C GLY A 74 8.77 -1.06 -2.42
N VAL A 75 8.73 0.27 -2.27
CA VAL A 75 8.87 1.22 -3.39
C VAL A 75 10.25 1.12 -4.04
N GLU A 76 11.31 0.98 -3.24
CA GLU A 76 12.67 0.78 -3.76
C GLU A 76 12.79 -0.50 -4.59
N ASN A 77 12.03 -1.53 -4.22
CA ASN A 77 12.06 -2.85 -4.84
C ASN A 77 11.06 -3.04 -5.97
N SER A 78 10.25 -2.03 -6.26
CA SER A 78 9.22 -2.05 -7.28
C SER A 78 9.74 -1.59 -8.65
N THR A 79 9.09 -2.01 -9.72
CA THR A 79 9.37 -1.54 -11.09
C THR A 79 8.16 -0.88 -11.76
N GLY A 80 6.99 -0.89 -11.11
CA GLY A 80 5.80 -0.18 -11.57
C GLY A 80 5.93 1.34 -11.50
N GLU A 81 5.28 2.01 -12.44
CA GLU A 81 5.14 3.46 -12.45
C GLU A 81 4.04 3.93 -11.50
N ILE A 82 3.04 3.07 -11.27
CA ILE A 82 1.96 3.25 -10.30
C ILE A 82 2.22 2.33 -9.12
N ILE A 83 2.18 2.89 -7.92
CA ILE A 83 2.27 2.14 -6.67
C ILE A 83 0.89 2.09 -6.04
N VAL A 84 0.48 0.90 -5.59
CA VAL A 84 -0.71 0.71 -4.76
C VAL A 84 -0.26 0.14 -3.42
N PHE A 85 -0.44 0.90 -2.35
CA PHE A 85 -0.26 0.41 -1.00
C PHE A 85 -1.54 -0.25 -0.52
N ILE A 86 -1.40 -1.41 0.10
CA ILE A 86 -2.50 -2.24 0.59
C ILE A 86 -2.12 -2.72 1.99
N ASP A 87 -3.01 -2.53 2.96
CA ASP A 87 -2.79 -3.02 4.32
C ASP A 87 -2.98 -4.54 4.39
N ALA A 88 -2.20 -5.19 5.25
CA ALA A 88 -2.16 -6.65 5.37
C ALA A 88 -3.29 -7.23 6.24
N ASP A 89 -4.08 -6.39 6.90
CA ASP A 89 -5.21 -6.75 7.78
C ASP A 89 -6.59 -6.54 7.13
N LEU A 90 -6.62 -6.25 5.83
CA LEU A 90 -7.85 -6.09 5.07
C LEU A 90 -8.61 -7.42 4.89
N SER A 91 -9.91 -7.28 4.69
CA SER A 91 -10.83 -8.38 4.37
C SER A 91 -11.79 -7.96 3.27
N ASN A 92 -12.37 -8.93 2.56
CA ASN A 92 -13.36 -8.67 1.51
C ASN A 92 -12.84 -7.78 0.37
N LEU A 93 -11.56 -7.92 0.02
CA LEU A 93 -10.99 -7.25 -1.15
C LEU A 93 -11.66 -7.76 -2.42
N LYS A 94 -12.10 -6.83 -3.28
CA LYS A 94 -12.74 -7.12 -4.55
C LYS A 94 -12.07 -6.31 -5.66
N GLU A 95 -12.25 -6.75 -6.90
CA GLU A 95 -11.72 -6.10 -8.09
C GLU A 95 -12.08 -4.61 -8.14
N GLU A 96 -13.33 -4.27 -7.81
CA GLU A 96 -13.82 -2.91 -7.91
C GLU A 96 -13.11 -1.95 -6.94
N HIS A 97 -12.59 -2.47 -5.82
CA HIS A 97 -11.80 -1.66 -4.87
C HIS A 97 -10.46 -1.22 -5.51
N PHE A 98 -9.83 -2.09 -6.29
CA PHE A 98 -8.58 -1.77 -6.99
C PHE A 98 -8.84 -0.87 -8.20
N GLU A 99 -9.92 -1.12 -8.95
CA GLU A 99 -10.31 -0.26 -10.07
C GLU A 99 -10.59 1.18 -9.63
N GLN A 100 -11.27 1.37 -8.50
CA GLN A 100 -11.55 2.70 -7.94
C GLN A 100 -10.28 3.46 -7.54
N LEU A 101 -9.28 2.76 -7.00
CA LEU A 101 -7.98 3.35 -6.66
C LEU A 101 -7.19 3.76 -7.89
N ILE A 102 -7.22 2.95 -8.95
CA ILE A 102 -6.24 3.06 -10.04
C ILE A 102 -6.81 3.87 -11.23
N SER A 103 -8.11 3.80 -11.50
CA SER A 103 -8.74 4.47 -12.65
C SER A 103 -8.49 5.98 -12.71
N PRO A 104 -8.60 6.75 -11.60
CA PRO A 104 -8.33 8.19 -11.65
C PRO A 104 -6.88 8.52 -12.00
N ILE A 105 -5.92 7.64 -11.68
CA ILE A 105 -4.51 7.82 -12.04
C ILE A 105 -4.32 7.56 -13.54
N PHE A 106 -4.90 6.49 -14.07
CA PHE A 106 -4.85 6.21 -15.52
C PHE A 106 -5.50 7.31 -16.36
N ASN A 107 -6.60 7.88 -15.87
CA ASN A 107 -7.32 8.95 -16.55
C ASN A 107 -6.65 10.33 -16.37
N ASN A 108 -5.51 10.40 -15.66
CA ASN A 108 -4.81 11.65 -15.34
C ASN A 108 -5.69 12.67 -14.57
N GLU A 109 -6.66 12.14 -13.83
CA GLU A 109 -7.59 12.87 -12.96
C GLU A 109 -6.99 13.08 -11.56
N ALA A 110 -6.10 12.19 -11.12
CA ALA A 110 -5.43 12.24 -9.83
C ALA A 110 -3.93 11.86 -9.92
N ASP A 111 -3.10 12.48 -9.08
CA ASP A 111 -1.73 12.05 -8.83
C ASP A 111 -1.66 11.01 -7.68
N MET A 112 -2.64 11.07 -6.77
CA MET A 112 -2.86 10.09 -5.69
C MET A 112 -4.34 9.91 -5.42
N VAL A 113 -4.74 8.66 -5.17
CA VAL A 113 -6.09 8.26 -4.76
C VAL A 113 -6.01 7.58 -3.41
N LEU A 114 -6.80 8.04 -2.45
CA LEU A 114 -6.94 7.42 -1.14
C LEU A 114 -8.11 6.44 -1.17
N GLY A 115 -7.92 5.22 -0.65
CA GLY A 115 -9.03 4.28 -0.51
C GLY A 115 -9.94 4.74 0.62
N GLN A 116 -11.26 4.69 0.43
CA GLN A 116 -12.22 4.95 1.50
C GLN A 116 -13.03 3.69 1.82
N ALA A 117 -13.21 3.41 3.11
CA ALA A 117 -14.19 2.42 3.54
C ALA A 117 -15.60 2.92 3.19
N THR A 118 -16.37 2.12 2.46
CA THR A 118 -17.73 2.45 2.00
C THR A 118 -18.77 2.53 3.13
N GLU A 119 -18.44 2.11 4.36
CA GLU A 119 -19.30 2.25 5.54
C GLU A 119 -18.77 3.27 6.57
N PRO A 120 -19.43 4.43 6.75
CA PRO A 120 -19.12 5.31 7.87
C PRO A 120 -19.66 4.72 9.17
N LEU A 121 -18.77 4.25 10.06
CA LEU A 121 -19.15 4.07 11.46
C LEU A 121 -19.46 5.41 12.16
N ILE A 122 -19.00 6.56 11.63
CA ILE A 122 -19.22 7.90 12.21
C ILE A 122 -19.21 8.98 11.11
N ASN A 123 -20.16 9.93 11.21
CA ASN A 123 -20.35 11.10 10.35
C ASN A 123 -19.05 11.89 10.06
N TYR A 124 -18.71 12.02 8.77
CA TYR A 124 -17.44 12.53 8.23
C TYR A 124 -17.13 14.02 8.49
N LYS A 125 -18.05 14.79 9.06
CA LYS A 125 -17.91 16.26 9.18
C LYS A 125 -16.95 16.75 10.29
N ILE A 126 -16.40 15.86 11.12
CA ILE A 126 -15.83 16.26 12.42
C ILE A 126 -14.30 16.10 12.53
N ASN A 127 -13.62 15.40 11.62
CA ASN A 127 -12.18 15.17 11.76
C ASN A 127 -11.38 15.35 10.45
N PRO A 128 -10.61 16.44 10.29
CA PRO A 128 -9.77 16.69 9.11
C PRO A 128 -8.59 15.71 8.98
N PHE A 129 -8.37 14.88 10.00
CA PHE A 129 -7.30 13.88 10.08
C PHE A 129 -7.81 12.44 9.84
N LYS A 130 -9.00 12.24 9.26
CA LYS A 130 -9.57 10.88 9.06
C LYS A 130 -9.29 10.28 7.68
N SER A 131 -8.71 11.02 6.73
CA SER A 131 -8.32 10.52 5.40
C SER A 131 -7.01 9.70 5.39
N PHE A 132 -6.55 9.21 6.55
CA PHE A 132 -5.34 8.38 6.68
C PHE A 132 -5.68 6.90 6.58
N THR A 133 -6.31 6.49 5.48
CA THR A 133 -6.43 5.08 5.15
C THR A 133 -5.07 4.57 4.66
N GLY A 134 -4.76 3.31 4.95
CA GLY A 134 -3.50 2.68 4.50
C GLY A 134 -3.48 2.48 3.00
N GLU A 135 -4.66 2.30 2.40
CA GLU A 135 -4.87 2.05 0.99
C GLU A 135 -4.69 3.33 0.19
N ARG A 136 -3.76 3.31 -0.76
CA ARG A 136 -3.65 4.40 -1.73
C ARG A 136 -3.00 3.92 -3.01
N ALA A 137 -3.41 4.51 -4.12
CA ALA A 137 -2.68 4.44 -5.36
C ALA A 137 -2.00 5.78 -5.62
N LEU A 138 -0.78 5.76 -6.15
CA LEU A 138 -0.03 6.98 -6.46
C LEU A 138 1.05 6.76 -7.52
N LEU A 139 1.59 7.86 -8.05
CA LEU A 139 2.71 7.82 -8.99
C LEU A 139 4.03 7.58 -8.25
N LYS A 140 4.79 6.54 -8.66
CA LYS A 140 6.07 6.18 -8.05
C LYS A 140 7.04 7.37 -7.99
N LYS A 141 7.14 8.13 -9.08
CA LYS A 141 8.04 9.30 -9.20
C LYS A 141 7.87 10.32 -8.07
N ASP A 142 6.66 10.44 -7.52
CA ASP A 142 6.33 11.44 -6.52
C ASP A 142 6.75 11.01 -5.10
N VAL A 143 6.81 9.70 -4.82
CA VAL A 143 7.29 9.18 -3.53
C VAL A 143 8.80 8.92 -3.50
N LEU A 144 9.46 8.82 -4.67
CA LEU A 144 10.91 8.65 -4.75
C LEU A 144 11.69 9.77 -4.05
N SER A 145 11.19 11.00 -4.12
CA SER A 145 11.83 12.18 -3.50
C SER A 145 11.77 12.17 -1.96
N ILE A 146 10.80 11.45 -1.38
CA ILE A 146 10.54 11.42 0.07
C ILE A 146 10.86 10.07 0.71
N LEU A 147 11.51 9.15 -0.01
CA LEU A 147 11.81 7.80 0.50
C LEU A 147 12.57 7.80 1.83
N GLN A 148 13.53 8.72 2.01
CA GLN A 148 14.28 8.82 3.26
C GLN A 148 13.40 9.28 4.42
N ASP A 149 12.49 10.21 4.16
CA ASP A 149 11.54 10.70 5.17
C ASP A 149 10.51 9.61 5.51
N MET A 150 10.05 8.84 4.52
CA MET A 150 9.20 7.66 4.74
C MET A 150 9.90 6.62 5.63
N LYS A 151 11.19 6.35 5.41
CA LYS A 151 11.96 5.44 6.27
C LYS A 151 12.07 5.95 7.71
N ALA A 152 12.13 7.26 7.90
CA ALA A 152 12.24 7.88 9.22
C ALA A 152 10.88 8.02 9.96
N SER A 153 9.75 8.04 9.25
CA SER A 153 8.44 8.40 9.81
C SER A 153 7.79 7.32 10.68
N LYS A 154 8.28 6.08 10.67
CA LYS A 154 7.64 4.93 11.36
C LYS A 154 6.14 4.82 11.01
N PHE A 155 5.24 5.07 11.96
CA PHE A 155 3.78 5.00 11.77
C PHE A 155 3.16 6.27 11.16
N GLY A 156 3.92 7.35 10.96
CA GLY A 156 3.41 8.61 10.40
C GLY A 156 3.54 8.74 8.88
N VAL A 157 3.84 7.65 8.17
CA VAL A 157 4.19 7.67 6.74
C VAL A 157 3.00 8.10 5.87
N GLU A 158 1.80 7.70 6.23
CA GLU A 158 0.56 8.09 5.55
C GLU A 158 0.36 9.60 5.61
N THR A 159 0.51 10.16 6.80
CA THR A 159 0.43 11.60 7.03
C THR A 159 1.52 12.34 6.26
N LEU A 160 2.75 11.82 6.27
CA LEU A 160 3.87 12.38 5.53
C LEU A 160 3.56 12.46 4.02
N ILE A 161 3.11 11.36 3.42
CA ILE A 161 2.75 11.32 2.00
C ILE A 161 1.61 12.32 1.71
N ASN A 162 0.55 12.33 2.51
CA ASN A 162 -0.58 13.25 2.31
C ASN A 162 -0.13 14.72 2.37
N LEU A 163 0.64 15.10 3.39
CA LEU A 163 1.17 16.45 3.53
C LEU A 163 2.10 16.83 2.39
N TYR A 164 2.93 15.89 1.90
CA TYR A 164 3.79 16.13 0.75
C TYR A 164 2.96 16.44 -0.51
N TYR A 165 1.93 15.65 -0.81
CA TYR A 165 1.07 15.87 -1.97
C TYR A 165 0.33 17.21 -1.88
N MET A 166 -0.19 17.57 -0.70
CA MET A 166 -0.83 18.86 -0.45
C MET A 166 0.14 20.05 -0.64
N ALA A 167 1.37 19.93 -0.11
CA ALA A 167 2.38 20.99 -0.20
C ALA A 167 2.89 21.23 -1.63
N HIS A 168 2.72 20.26 -2.54
CA HIS A 168 3.15 20.34 -3.94
C HIS A 168 1.98 20.51 -4.91
N GLU A 169 0.80 20.91 -4.42
CA GLU A 169 -0.41 21.19 -5.21
C GLU A 169 -0.80 20.03 -6.15
N LYS A 170 -0.56 18.80 -5.70
CA LYS A 170 -0.91 17.58 -6.44
C LYS A 170 -2.42 17.35 -6.46
N LYS A 171 -2.90 16.62 -7.47
CA LYS A 171 -4.31 16.22 -7.56
C LYS A 171 -4.58 15.04 -6.64
N LEU A 172 -5.27 15.29 -5.52
CA LEU A 172 -5.73 14.23 -4.61
C LEU A 172 -7.18 13.88 -4.92
N ASN A 173 -7.47 12.58 -5.02
CA ASN A 173 -8.83 12.04 -5.07
C ASN A 173 -9.09 11.19 -3.83
N MET A 174 -10.31 11.28 -3.29
CA MET A 174 -10.77 10.54 -2.12
C MET A 174 -12.00 9.71 -2.49
#